data_AF-A0A2E4DZ97-F1
#
_entry.id   AF-A0A2E4DZ97-F1
#
_cell.length_a   1.000
_cell.length_b   1.000
_cell.length_c   1.000
_cell.angle_alpha   90.00
_cell.angle_beta   90.00
_cell.angle_gamma   90.00
#
_symmetry.space_group_name_H-M   'P 1'
#
loop_
_entity.id
_entity.type
_entity.pdbx_description
1 polymer ?
#
loop_
_entity_poly.entity_id
_entity_poly.type
_entity_poly.pdbx_seq_one_letter_code
_entity_poly.pdbx_strand_id
1 'polypeptide(L)'
;MSELIATLEHFTEVFSGWISMPLTIILIGTGLFVTLALGFIQIRRFKHSFEVVSGKYDNPDDEGDVTHFQALSAALSATIGIGNIAGVALAVRLGGPGALFWMWVTALFGMALKY
;
A
#
# COMPACT_ATOMS: atom_id res chain seq x y z
N MET A 1 1.38 -19.65 31.58
CA MET A 1 0.60 -19.16 30.41
C MET A 1 0.53 -17.63 30.43
N SER A 2 0.08 -17.01 31.52
CA SER A 2 0.02 -15.54 31.69
C SER A 2 1.38 -14.85 31.59
N GLU A 3 2.44 -15.39 32.21
CA GLU A 3 3.78 -14.77 32.14
C GLU A 3 4.40 -14.80 30.74
N LEU A 4 4.17 -15.86 29.97
CA LEU A 4 4.62 -15.95 28.58
C LEU A 4 3.91 -14.89 27.72
N ILE A 5 2.60 -14.73 27.89
CA ILE A 5 1.82 -13.71 27.18
C ILE A 5 2.33 -12.32 27.54
N ALA A 6 2.52 -12.02 28.82
CA ALA A 6 3.06 -10.73 29.27
C ALA A 6 4.47 -10.45 28.72
N THR A 7 5.32 -11.46 28.63
CA THR A 7 6.67 -11.32 28.05
C THR A 7 6.61 -11.01 26.55
N LEU A 8 5.70 -11.67 25.82
CA LEU A 8 5.49 -11.42 24.39
C LEU A 8 4.89 -10.03 24.15
N GLU A 9 3.88 -9.63 24.92
CA GLU A 9 3.27 -8.30 24.84
C GLU A 9 4.32 -7.22 25.07
N HIS A 10 5.11 -7.33 26.13
CA HIS A 10 6.18 -6.39 26.43
C HIS A 10 7.22 -6.31 25.30
N PHE A 11 7.65 -7.45 24.75
CA PHE A 11 8.55 -7.48 23.60
C PHE A 11 7.95 -6.78 22.38
N THR A 12 6.68 -7.05 22.06
CA THR A 12 5.99 -6.43 20.93
C THR A 12 5.82 -4.92 21.09
N GLU A 13 5.56 -4.42 22.30
CA GLU A 13 5.45 -2.99 22.58
C GLU A 13 6.78 -2.28 22.39
N VAL A 14 7.86 -2.83 22.95
CA VAL A 14 9.22 -2.27 22.79
C VAL A 14 9.62 -2.26 21.31
N PHE A 15 9.44 -3.38 20.61
CA PHE A 15 9.79 -3.48 19.19
C PHE A 15 8.97 -2.51 18.32
N SER A 16 7.65 -2.46 18.53
CA SER A 16 6.74 -1.58 17.80
C SER A 16 7.04 -0.10 18.06
N GLY A 17 7.34 0.27 19.31
CA GLY A 17 7.69 1.65 19.67
C GLY A 17 8.95 2.15 18.96
N TRP A 18 9.95 1.29 18.76
CA TRP A 18 11.19 1.65 18.07
C TRP A 18 11.05 1.74 16.56
N ILE A 19 10.18 0.93 15.94
CA ILE A 19 10.12 0.82 14.48
C ILE A 19 8.99 1.64 13.87
N SER A 20 7.85 1.74 14.55
CA SER A 20 6.63 2.35 13.99
C SER A 20 6.86 3.77 13.47
N MET A 21 7.46 4.64 14.29
CA MET A 21 7.70 6.05 13.94
C MET A 21 8.75 6.22 12.82
N PRO A 22 9.98 5.68 12.94
CA PRO A 22 10.98 5.81 11.88
C PRO A 22 10.52 5.23 10.54
N LEU A 23 9.89 4.05 10.57
CA LEU A 23 9.41 3.38 9.36
C LEU A 23 8.35 4.21 8.65
N THR A 24 7.40 4.78 9.40
CA THR A 24 6.34 5.65 8.84
C THR A 24 6.93 6.88 8.17
N ILE A 25 7.90 7.55 8.82
CA ILE A 25 8.57 8.74 8.26
C ILE A 25 9.32 8.39 6.98
N ILE A 26 10.07 7.28 6.96
CA ILE A 26 10.84 6.86 5.79
C ILE A 26 9.91 6.51 4.62
N LEU A 27 8.83 5.77 4.86
CA LEU A 27 7.87 5.39 3.80
C LEU A 27 7.17 6.60 3.19
N ILE A 28 6.61 7.47 4.04
CA ILE A 28 5.90 8.67 3.56
C ILE A 28 6.88 9.64 2.92
N GLY A 29 8.04 9.85 3.53
CA GLY A 29 9.09 10.74 3.01
C GLY A 29 9.62 10.29 1.65
N THR A 30 9.89 9.00 1.49
CA THR A 30 10.33 8.43 0.20
C THR A 30 9.22 8.54 -0.84
N GLY A 31 7.96 8.26 -0.48
CA GLY A 31 6.84 8.38 -1.41
C GLY A 31 6.58 9.81 -1.86
N LEU A 32 6.71 10.77 -0.95
CA LEU A 32 6.65 12.19 -1.29
C LEU A 32 7.82 12.59 -2.19
N PHE A 33 9.04 12.16 -1.86
CA PHE A 33 10.22 12.43 -2.67
C PHE A 33 10.08 11.90 -4.09
N VAL A 34 9.70 10.63 -4.26
CA VAL A 34 9.50 9.99 -5.57
C VAL A 34 8.35 10.66 -6.32
N THR A 35 7.25 10.98 -5.63
CA THR A 35 6.12 11.74 -6.20
C THR A 35 6.60 13.07 -6.78
N LEU A 36 7.39 13.85 -6.05
CA LEU A 36 7.89 15.14 -6.52
C LEU A 36 8.93 14.98 -7.63
N ALA A 37 9.86 14.04 -7.48
CA ALA A 37 10.93 13.77 -8.45
C ALA A 37 10.38 13.34 -9.82
N LEU A 38 9.32 12.52 -9.84
CA LEU A 38 8.64 12.09 -11.07
C LEU A 38 7.54 13.08 -11.53
N GLY A 39 7.32 14.16 -10.77
CA GLY A 39 6.35 15.21 -11.06
C GLY A 39 4.89 14.73 -10.99
N PHE A 40 4.47 14.11 -9.90
CA PHE A 40 3.10 13.60 -9.71
C PHE A 40 2.68 12.58 -10.79
N ILE A 41 3.56 11.62 -11.05
CA ILE A 41 3.39 10.58 -12.07
C ILE A 41 2.08 9.80 -11.90
N GLN A 42 1.67 9.54 -10.66
CA GLN A 42 0.44 8.83 -10.32
C GLN A 42 -0.81 9.55 -10.84
N ILE A 43 -0.79 10.88 -10.95
CA ILE A 43 -1.90 11.65 -11.53
C ILE A 43 -1.76 11.72 -13.05
N ARG A 44 -0.54 11.99 -13.56
CA ARG A 44 -0.30 12.16 -15.00
C ARG A 44 -0.54 10.88 -15.82
N ARG A 45 -0.16 9.72 -15.28
CA ARG A 45 -0.22 8.42 -15.99
C ARG A 45 -1.46 7.60 -15.67
N PHE A 46 -2.33 8.06 -14.76
CA PHE A 46 -3.53 7.33 -14.37
C PHE A 46 -4.38 6.87 -15.56
N LYS A 47 -4.61 7.76 -16.54
CA LYS A 47 -5.38 7.43 -17.75
C LYS A 47 -4.67 6.35 -18.58
N HIS A 48 -3.36 6.45 -18.74
CA HIS A 48 -2.58 5.47 -19.50
C HIS A 48 -2.62 4.10 -18.82
N SER A 49 -2.48 4.04 -17.50
CA SER A 49 -2.61 2.79 -16.73
C SER A 49 -3.96 2.11 -16.96
N PHE A 50 -5.06 2.87 -17.03
CA PHE A 50 -6.37 2.33 -17.35
C PHE A 50 -6.43 1.75 -18.77
N GLU A 51 -5.88 2.46 -19.76
CA GLU A 51 -5.82 1.97 -21.15
C GLU A 51 -4.98 0.69 -21.30
N VAL A 52 -3.90 0.55 -20.52
CA VAL A 52 -3.08 -0.68 -20.46
C VAL A 52 -3.89 -1.84 -19.90
N VAL A 53 -4.57 -1.63 -18.77
CA VAL A 53 -5.37 -2.67 -18.11
C VAL A 53 -6.62 -3.04 -18.91
N SER A 54 -7.16 -2.13 -19.73
CA SER A 54 -8.29 -2.42 -20.61
C SER A 54 -7.93 -3.26 -21.84
N GLY A 55 -6.67 -3.65 -22.00
CA GLY A 55 -6.18 -4.48 -23.11
C GLY A 55 -5.99 -3.73 -24.42
N LYS A 56 -6.00 -2.38 -24.41
CA LYS A 56 -5.72 -1.58 -25.61
C LYS A 56 -4.28 -1.78 -26.12
N TYR A 57 -3.39 -2.19 -25.21
CA TYR A 57 -1.99 -2.44 -25.46
C TYR A 57 -1.61 -3.91 -25.32
N ASP A 58 -2.57 -4.83 -25.14
CA ASP A 58 -2.29 -6.26 -25.13
C ASP A 58 -1.99 -6.73 -26.58
N ASN A 59 -0.81 -7.29 -26.82
CA ASN A 59 -0.42 -7.86 -28.10
C ASN A 59 -0.07 -9.35 -27.93
N PRO A 60 -0.67 -10.27 -28.71
CA PRO A 60 -0.38 -11.71 -28.63
C PRO A 60 1.08 -12.10 -28.92
N ASP A 61 1.83 -11.24 -29.62
CA ASP A 61 3.22 -11.47 -29.97
C ASP A 61 4.22 -10.92 -28.93
N ASP A 62 3.74 -10.24 -27.88
CA ASP A 62 4.59 -9.71 -26.81
C ASP A 62 5.00 -10.83 -25.82
N GLU A 63 6.22 -10.76 -25.29
CA GLU A 63 6.69 -11.69 -24.26
C GLU A 63 5.88 -11.54 -22.96
N GLY A 64 5.04 -12.54 -22.64
CA GLY A 64 4.31 -12.61 -21.38
C GLY A 64 3.26 -13.73 -21.36
N ASP A 65 3.17 -14.47 -20.25
CA ASP A 65 2.23 -15.60 -20.09
C ASP A 65 0.79 -15.17 -19.74
N VAL A 66 0.61 -13.90 -19.36
CA VAL A 66 -0.67 -13.36 -18.84
C VAL A 66 -0.91 -11.94 -19.35
N THR A 67 -2.17 -11.58 -19.55
CA THR A 67 -2.54 -10.22 -19.97
C THR A 67 -2.29 -9.18 -18.87
N HIS A 68 -2.21 -7.90 -19.23
CA HIS A 68 -2.04 -6.83 -18.24
C HIS A 68 -3.16 -6.82 -17.18
N PHE A 69 -4.39 -7.14 -17.57
CA PHE A 69 -5.51 -7.28 -16.64
C PHE A 69 -5.34 -8.45 -15.67
N GLN A 70 -4.87 -9.60 -16.17
CA GLN A 70 -4.62 -10.78 -15.34
C GLN A 70 -3.50 -10.54 -14.34
N ALA A 71 -2.41 -9.89 -14.76
CA ALA A 71 -1.31 -9.49 -13.88
C ALA A 71 -1.80 -8.54 -12.76
N LEU A 72 -2.59 -7.53 -13.11
CA LEU A 72 -3.20 -6.63 -12.12
C LEU A 72 -4.11 -7.40 -11.15
N SER A 73 -4.96 -8.29 -11.67
CA SER A 73 -5.89 -9.08 -10.88
C SER A 73 -5.16 -9.98 -9.87
N ALA A 74 -4.07 -10.61 -10.29
CA ALA A 74 -3.22 -11.40 -9.39
C ALA A 74 -2.60 -10.54 -8.29
N ALA A 75 -2.06 -9.36 -8.64
CA ALA A 75 -1.50 -8.42 -7.68
C ALA A 75 -2.55 -7.86 -6.69
N LEU A 76 -3.76 -7.56 -7.16
CA LEU A 76 -4.87 -7.13 -6.31
C LEU A 76 -5.35 -8.24 -5.39
N SER A 77 -5.47 -9.47 -5.89
CA SER A 77 -5.84 -10.63 -5.08
C SER A 77 -4.83 -10.90 -3.97
N ALA A 78 -3.53 -10.65 -4.20
CA ALA A 78 -2.50 -10.81 -3.19
C ALA A 78 -2.52 -9.72 -2.11
N THR A 79 -3.13 -8.55 -2.40
CA THR A 79 -3.06 -7.38 -1.53
C THR A 79 -4.39 -7.02 -0.86
N ILE A 80 -5.52 -7.50 -1.38
CA ILE A 80 -6.85 -7.29 -0.81
C ILE A 80 -7.26 -8.56 -0.05
N GLY A 81 -7.49 -8.43 1.26
CA GLY A 81 -7.95 -9.54 2.09
C GLY A 81 -8.65 -9.09 3.36
N ILE A 82 -9.09 -10.07 4.16
CA ILE A 82 -9.78 -9.85 5.44
C ILE A 82 -8.95 -8.95 6.37
N GLY A 83 -7.63 -9.09 6.34
CA GLY A 83 -6.70 -8.26 7.11
C GLY A 83 -6.84 -6.76 6.82
N ASN A 84 -7.09 -6.36 5.57
CA ASN A 84 -7.27 -4.95 5.23
C ASN A 84 -8.59 -4.41 5.79
N ILE A 85 -9.66 -5.20 5.75
CA ILE A 85 -10.97 -4.81 6.27
C ILE A 85 -10.90 -4.66 7.80
N ALA A 86 -10.37 -5.68 8.48
CA ALA A 86 -10.19 -5.65 9.94
C ALA A 86 -9.22 -4.56 10.38
N GLY A 87 -8.13 -4.35 9.62
CA GLY A 87 -7.15 -3.30 9.87
C GLY A 87 -7.74 -1.90 9.76
N VAL A 88 -8.52 -1.62 8.72
CA VAL A 88 -9.26 -0.35 8.58
C VAL A 88 -10.22 -0.15 9.74
N ALA A 89 -11.01 -1.18 10.10
CA ALA A 89 -11.95 -1.09 11.21
C ALA A 89 -11.24 -0.79 12.55
N LEU A 90 -10.11 -1.44 12.81
CA LEU A 90 -9.30 -1.20 14.01
C LEU A 90 -8.68 0.20 14.00
N ALA A 91 -8.13 0.64 12.86
CA ALA A 91 -7.53 1.96 12.71
C ALA A 91 -8.55 3.08 12.95
N VAL A 92 -9.77 2.94 12.43
CA VAL A 92 -10.85 3.90 12.67
C VAL A 92 -11.35 3.85 14.10
N ARG A 93 -11.47 2.66 14.69
CA ARG A 93 -11.90 2.49 16.09
C ARG A 93 -10.91 3.11 17.08
N LEU A 94 -9.61 2.94 16.85
CA LEU A 94 -8.56 3.43 17.75
C LEU A 94 -8.12 4.86 17.43
N GLY A 95 -7.98 5.21 16.16
CA GLY A 95 -7.49 6.51 15.69
C GLY A 95 -8.58 7.53 15.33
N GLY A 96 -9.85 7.12 15.40
CA GLY A 96 -10.99 7.96 15.01
C GLY A 96 -11.18 8.09 13.50
N PRO A 97 -12.18 8.88 13.06
CA PRO A 97 -12.53 9.00 11.63
C PRO A 97 -11.42 9.63 10.77
N GLY A 98 -10.50 10.39 11.39
CA GLY A 98 -9.35 10.99 10.71
C GLY A 98 -8.35 9.96 10.17
N ALA A 99 -8.39 8.72 10.63
CA ALA A 99 -7.54 7.64 10.12
C ALA A 99 -7.75 7.42 8.62
N LEU A 100 -8.99 7.49 8.13
CA LEU A 100 -9.30 7.28 6.70
C LEU A 100 -8.62 8.32 5.80
N PHE A 101 -8.60 9.58 6.22
CA PHE A 101 -7.91 10.64 5.48
C PHE A 101 -6.43 10.30 5.31
N TRP A 102 -5.76 9.90 6.39
CA TRP A 102 -4.34 9.53 6.34
C TRP A 102 -4.10 8.26 5.54
N MET A 103 -5.00 7.30 5.55
CA MET A 103 -4.91 6.10 4.69
C MET A 103 -4.95 6.45 3.20
N TRP A 104 -5.75 7.42 2.79
CA TRP A 104 -5.75 7.90 1.40
C TRP A 104 -4.47 8.65 1.04
N VAL A 105 -3.97 9.50 1.95
CA VAL A 105 -2.72 10.23 1.74
C VAL A 105 -1.54 9.26 1.58
N THR A 106 -1.43 8.25 2.45
CA THR A 106 -0.37 7.24 2.37
C THR A 106 -0.51 6.38 1.12
N ALA A 107 -1.73 6.00 0.72
CA ALA A 107 -1.97 5.30 -0.53
C ALA A 107 -1.55 6.14 -1.75
N LEU A 108 -1.82 7.45 -1.74
CA LEU A 108 -1.46 8.35 -2.83
C LEU A 108 0.05 8.45 -3.05
N PHE A 109 0.82 8.56 -1.97
CA PHE A 109 2.29 8.54 -2.07
C PHE A 109 2.83 7.14 -2.37
N GLY A 110 2.18 6.10 -1.84
CA GLY A 110 2.53 4.70 -2.11
C GLY A 110 2.39 4.31 -3.58
N MET A 111 1.43 4.88 -4.31
CA MET A 111 1.29 4.66 -5.75
C MET A 111 2.54 5.06 -6.53
N ALA A 112 3.22 6.14 -6.13
CA ALA A 112 4.45 6.57 -6.79
C ALA A 112 5.64 5.65 -6.51
N LEU A 113 5.69 4.99 -5.34
CA LEU A 113 6.73 3.98 -5.05
C LEU A 113 6.52 2.67 -5.83
N LYS A 114 5.28 2.33 -6.15
CA LYS A 114 4.91 1.08 -6.84
C LYS A 114 4.78 1.24 -8.36
N TYR A 115 4.89 2.48 -8.85
CA TYR A 115 4.88 2.81 -10.29
C TYR A 115 6.09 2.18 -10.98
#